data_AF-A0A1R1MKK7-F1
#
_entry.id   AF-A0A1R1MKK7-F1
#
_cell.length_a   1.000
_cell.length_b   1.000
_cell.length_c   1.000
_cell.angle_alpha   90.00
_cell.angle_beta   90.00
_cell.angle_gamma   90.00
#
_symmetry.space_group_name_H-M   'P 1'
#
loop_
_entity.id
_entity.type
_entity.pdbx_description
1 polymer ?
#
loop_
_entity_poly.entity_id
_entity_poly.type
_entity_poly.pdbx_seq_one_letter_code
_entity_poly.pdbx_strand_id
1 'polypeptide(L)'
;MVEGIEDLRQRVRIVLETPKGFDPHRPEFGSNIWQWLDRPFTEAMPNVIAEAYEAIERWITDFKVSQIKVEEANENGRFFFSIRGIWNGEAVEVEV
;
A
#
# COMPACT_ATOMS: atom_id res chain seq x y z
N MET A 1 2.71 -13.64 -18.36
CA MET A 1 3.48 -12.69 -17.52
C MET A 1 2.64 -11.53 -16.98
N VAL A 2 1.49 -11.17 -17.59
CA VAL A 2 0.58 -10.13 -17.06
C VAL A 2 -0.19 -10.58 -15.81
N GLU A 3 -0.48 -11.88 -15.66
CA GLU A 3 -1.26 -12.38 -14.51
C GLU A 3 -0.52 -12.26 -13.16
N GLY A 4 0.81 -12.44 -13.14
CA GLY A 4 1.57 -12.40 -11.89
C GLY A 4 1.65 -11.01 -11.26
N ILE A 5 1.79 -9.96 -12.07
CA ILE A 5 1.85 -8.59 -11.55
C ILE A 5 0.47 -8.12 -11.06
N GLU A 6 -0.62 -8.61 -11.65
CA GLU A 6 -1.98 -8.30 -11.19
C GLU A 6 -2.29 -8.96 -9.83
N ASP A 7 -1.79 -10.17 -9.58
CA ASP A 7 -1.86 -10.79 -8.24
C ASP A 7 -1.13 -9.94 -7.20
N LEU A 8 0.10 -9.52 -7.49
CA LEU A 8 0.84 -8.63 -6.60
C LEU A 8 0.08 -7.32 -6.36
N ARG A 9 -0.44 -6.69 -7.42
CA ARG A 9 -1.26 -5.47 -7.33
C ARG A 9 -2.48 -5.68 -6.43
N GLN A 10 -3.21 -6.78 -6.61
CA GLN A 10 -4.37 -7.11 -5.81
C GLN A 10 -4.00 -7.28 -4.32
N ARG A 11 -2.91 -7.99 -4.03
CA ARG A 11 -2.43 -8.19 -2.65
C ARG A 11 -2.05 -6.89 -1.98
N VAL A 12 -1.29 -6.03 -2.68
CA VAL A 12 -0.96 -4.67 -2.22
C VAL A 12 -2.23 -3.90 -1.93
N ARG A 13 -3.16 -3.84 -2.88
CA ARG A 13 -4.41 -3.11 -2.74
C ARG A 13 -5.22 -3.57 -1.52
N ILE A 14 -5.39 -4.89 -1.33
CA ILE A 14 -6.11 -5.44 -0.18
C ILE A 14 -5.45 -4.99 1.13
N VAL A 15 -4.13 -5.07 1.24
CA VAL A 15 -3.41 -4.70 2.46
C VAL A 15 -3.52 -3.20 2.75
N LEU A 16 -3.43 -2.34 1.73
CA LEU A 16 -3.52 -0.89 1.91
C LEU A 16 -4.96 -0.43 2.18
N GLU A 17 -5.96 -0.99 1.50
CA GLU A 17 -7.37 -0.57 1.60
C GLU A 17 -8.11 -1.18 2.80
N THR A 18 -7.61 -2.26 3.40
CA THR A 18 -8.25 -2.87 4.57
C THR A 18 -7.86 -2.13 5.85
N PRO A 19 -8.82 -1.56 6.62
CA PRO A 19 -8.52 -0.99 7.92
C PRO A 19 -8.07 -2.07 8.92
N LYS A 20 -7.04 -1.79 9.71
CA LYS A 20 -6.72 -2.62 10.89
C LYS A 20 -7.97 -2.75 11.79
N GLY A 21 -8.18 -3.96 12.29
CA GLY A 21 -9.35 -4.33 13.11
C GLY A 21 -10.58 -4.77 12.30
N PHE A 22 -10.56 -4.68 10.95
CA PHE A 22 -11.69 -5.09 10.13
C PHE A 22 -11.93 -6.60 10.12
N ASP A 23 -10.86 -7.40 10.23
CA ASP A 23 -10.93 -8.86 10.37
C ASP A 23 -10.83 -9.26 11.86
N PRO A 24 -11.90 -9.77 12.49
CA PRO A 24 -11.89 -10.16 13.90
C PRO A 24 -10.86 -11.25 14.24
N HIS A 25 -10.51 -12.10 13.27
CA HIS A 25 -9.52 -13.16 13.45
C HIS A 25 -8.09 -12.65 13.24
N ARG A 26 -7.93 -11.53 12.53
CA ARG A 26 -6.64 -10.91 12.20
C ARG A 26 -6.72 -9.39 12.44
N PRO A 27 -6.86 -8.93 13.70
CA PRO A 27 -7.05 -7.52 14.00
C PRO A 27 -5.90 -6.62 13.53
N GLU A 28 -4.71 -7.19 13.37
CA GLU A 28 -3.52 -6.47 12.90
C GLU A 28 -3.42 -6.37 11.35
N PHE A 29 -4.27 -7.09 10.62
CA PHE A 29 -4.22 -7.13 9.17
C PHE A 29 -4.71 -5.82 8.55
N GLY A 30 -4.00 -5.35 7.53
CA GLY A 30 -4.30 -4.11 6.83
C GLY A 30 -3.42 -2.94 7.23
N SER A 31 -3.94 -1.72 7.06
CA SER A 31 -3.23 -0.47 7.30
C SER A 31 -4.09 0.56 8.07
N ASN A 32 -3.44 1.60 8.61
CA ASN A 32 -4.15 2.78 9.14
C ASN A 32 -4.20 3.94 8.14
N ILE A 33 -3.98 3.71 6.83
CA ILE A 33 -3.94 4.77 5.81
C ILE A 33 -5.24 5.60 5.80
N TRP A 34 -6.38 4.96 6.08
CA TRP A 34 -7.68 5.61 6.14
C TRP A 34 -7.74 6.79 7.13
N GLN A 35 -6.91 6.78 8.20
CA GLN A 35 -6.87 7.86 9.20
C GLN A 35 -6.29 9.19 8.68
N TRP A 36 -5.72 9.16 7.46
CA TRP A 36 -5.02 10.28 6.85
C TRP A 36 -5.77 10.89 5.66
N LEU A 37 -6.91 10.30 5.24
CA LEU A 37 -7.65 10.74 4.05
C LEU A 37 -8.22 12.17 4.19
N ASP A 38 -8.66 12.54 5.40
CA ASP A 38 -9.22 13.87 5.69
C ASP A 38 -8.17 14.91 6.08
N ARG A 39 -6.88 14.55 6.06
CA ARG A 39 -5.80 15.46 6.48
C ARG A 39 -5.17 16.17 5.28
N PRO A 40 -4.58 17.37 5.46
CA PRO A 40 -3.84 18.04 4.41
C PRO A 40 -2.75 17.12 3.85
N PHE A 41 -2.62 17.07 2.52
CA PHE A 41 -1.71 16.15 1.84
C PHE A 41 -0.26 16.22 2.36
N THR A 42 0.24 17.42 2.64
CA THR A 42 1.60 17.64 3.16
C THR A 42 1.83 17.05 4.55
N GLU A 43 0.78 16.95 5.39
CA GLU A 43 0.82 16.29 6.70
C GLU A 43 0.62 14.78 6.57
N ALA A 44 -0.34 14.37 5.73
CA ALA A 44 -0.71 12.97 5.51
C ALA A 44 0.42 12.16 4.88
N MET A 45 1.08 12.71 3.86
CA MET A 45 2.02 11.98 2.99
C MET A 45 3.09 11.16 3.73
N PRO A 46 3.89 11.71 4.67
CA PRO A 46 4.91 10.92 5.34
C PRO A 46 4.32 9.75 6.16
N ASN A 47 3.15 9.96 6.79
CA ASN A 47 2.48 8.93 7.59
C ASN A 47 1.86 7.85 6.71
N VAL A 48 1.28 8.23 5.57
CA VAL A 48 0.73 7.31 4.58
C VAL A 48 1.83 6.43 3.99
N ILE A 49 2.99 7.02 3.65
CA ILE A 49 4.14 6.26 3.14
C ILE A 49 4.65 5.27 4.19
N ALA A 50 4.78 5.70 5.45
CA ALA A 50 5.24 4.84 6.54
C ALA A 50 4.28 3.65 6.75
N GLU A 51 2.97 3.91 6.88
CA GLU A 51 1.97 2.86 7.04
C GLU A 51 1.91 1.91 5.83
N ALA A 52 2.05 2.43 4.61
CA ALA A 52 2.11 1.59 3.42
C ALA A 52 3.33 0.67 3.42
N TYR A 53 4.50 1.20 3.79
CA TYR A 53 5.73 0.41 3.88
C TYR A 53 5.61 -0.71 4.93
N GLU A 54 5.18 -0.36 6.14
CA GLU A 54 5.01 -1.33 7.24
C GLU A 54 3.98 -2.41 6.90
N ALA A 55 2.85 -2.04 6.30
CA ALA A 55 1.81 -2.99 5.93
C ALA A 55 2.27 -3.95 4.82
N ILE A 56 2.93 -3.44 3.78
CA ILE A 56 3.45 -4.27 2.68
C ILE A 56 4.56 -5.19 3.20
N GLU A 57 5.52 -4.69 3.97
CA GLU A 57 6.61 -5.50 4.52
C GLU A 57 6.11 -6.61 5.44
N ARG A 58 5.08 -6.33 6.25
CA ARG A 58 4.49 -7.31 7.18
C ARG A 58 3.69 -8.40 6.47
N TRP A 59 2.93 -8.06 5.42
CA TRP A 59 1.92 -8.95 4.84
C TRP A 59 2.26 -9.48 3.43
N ILE A 60 3.23 -8.90 2.74
CA ILE A 60 3.66 -9.27 1.38
C ILE A 60 5.16 -9.58 1.40
N THR A 61 5.53 -10.63 2.13
CA THR A 61 6.92 -10.96 2.49
C THR A 61 7.83 -11.36 1.32
N ASP A 62 7.25 -11.70 0.17
CA ASP A 62 7.92 -12.03 -1.09
C ASP A 62 8.21 -10.80 -1.96
N PHE A 63 7.68 -9.62 -1.60
CA PHE A 63 7.92 -8.36 -2.29
C PHE A 63 8.81 -7.42 -1.47
N LYS A 64 10.02 -7.17 -1.95
CA LYS A 64 10.98 -6.27 -1.29
C LYS A 64 10.83 -4.86 -1.83
N VAL A 65 10.09 -4.03 -1.11
CA VAL A 65 9.88 -2.62 -1.45
C VAL A 65 11.20 -1.85 -1.38
N SER A 66 11.50 -1.08 -2.42
CA SER A 66 12.64 -0.16 -2.45
C SER A 66 12.21 1.30 -2.44
N GLN A 67 11.01 1.61 -2.93
CA GLN A 67 10.49 2.97 -2.98
C GLN A 67 8.96 2.97 -3.01
N ILE A 68 8.36 3.90 -2.27
CA ILE A 68 6.93 4.23 -2.35
C ILE A 68 6.81 5.71 -2.69
N LYS A 69 6.02 6.00 -3.72
CA LYS A 69 5.57 7.35 -4.06
C LYS A 69 4.07 7.42 -3.86
N VAL A 70 3.61 8.55 -3.32
CA VAL A 70 2.19 8.85 -3.15
C VAL A 70 1.90 10.13 -3.91
N GLU A 71 0.92 10.08 -4.79
CA GLU A 71 0.39 11.28 -5.44
C GLU A 71 -0.86 11.77 -4.72
N GLU A 72 -1.12 13.08 -4.87
CA GLU A 72 -2.20 13.76 -4.16
C GLU A 72 -3.55 13.10 -4.42
N ALA A 73 -4.35 13.05 -3.35
CA ALA A 73 -5.67 12.45 -3.41
C ALA A 73 -6.51 13.22 -4.45
N ASN A 74 -7.17 12.50 -5.36
CA ASN A 74 -8.12 13.14 -6.25
C ASN A 74 -9.29 13.73 -5.45
N GLU A 75 -10.23 14.40 -6.13
CA GLU A 75 -11.47 14.94 -5.57
C GLU A 75 -12.31 13.93 -4.74
N ASN A 76 -12.01 12.62 -4.82
CA ASN A 76 -12.64 11.56 -4.04
C ASN A 76 -11.79 11.07 -2.84
N GLY A 77 -10.70 11.75 -2.50
CA GLY A 77 -9.84 11.40 -1.36
C GLY A 77 -9.01 10.13 -1.55
N ARG A 78 -8.83 9.61 -2.77
CA ARG A 78 -8.02 8.39 -3.00
C ARG A 78 -6.56 8.73 -3.26
N PHE A 79 -5.66 8.23 -2.41
CA PHE A 79 -4.22 8.23 -2.67
C PHE A 79 -3.89 7.29 -3.84
N PHE A 80 -3.00 7.73 -4.71
CA PHE A 80 -2.40 6.89 -5.75
C PHE A 80 -0.99 6.51 -5.32
N PHE A 81 -0.69 5.21 -5.29
CA PHE A 81 0.61 4.70 -4.90
C PHE A 81 1.36 4.18 -6.12
N SER A 82 2.60 4.60 -6.29
CA SER A 82 3.58 3.97 -7.17
C SER A 82 4.63 3.30 -6.30
N ILE A 83 4.67 1.97 -6.33
CA ILE A 83 5.51 1.15 -5.45
C ILE A 83 6.49 0.37 -6.31
N ARG A 84 7.78 0.60 -6.06
CA ARG A 84 8.87 -0.10 -6.74
C ARG A 84 9.55 -1.06 -5.79
N GLY A 85 9.97 -2.19 -6.30
CA GLY A 85 10.68 -3.19 -5.51
C GLY A 85 11.17 -4.37 -6.32
N ILE A 86 11.67 -5.38 -5.62
CA ILE A 86 12.06 -6.66 -6.21
C ILE A 86 11.02 -7.72 -5.83
N TRP A 87 10.45 -8.38 -6.83
CA TRP A 87 9.53 -9.50 -6.67
C TRP A 87 9.97 -10.64 -7.58
N ASN A 88 10.02 -11.87 -7.07
CA ASN A 88 10.52 -13.05 -7.81
C ASN A 88 11.92 -12.88 -8.46
N GLY A 89 12.76 -12.02 -7.88
CA GLY A 89 14.11 -11.74 -8.40
C GLY A 89 14.16 -10.67 -9.49
N GLU A 90 13.01 -10.11 -9.90
CA GLU A 90 12.92 -9.08 -10.93
C GLU A 90 12.48 -7.74 -10.33
N ALA A 91 12.96 -6.64 -10.94
CA ALA A 91 12.49 -5.31 -10.58
C ALA A 91 11.09 -5.09 -11.14
N VAL A 92 10.15 -4.73 -10.27
CA VAL A 92 8.75 -4.49 -10.61
C VAL A 92 8.29 -3.14 -10.08
N GLU A 93 7.33 -2.56 -10.79
CA GLU A 93 6.59 -1.37 -10.38
C GLU A 93 5.09 -1.73 -10.35
N VAL A 94 4.45 -1.40 -9.24
CA VAL A 94 3.04 -1.67 -8.97
C VAL A 94 2.36 -0.35 -8.66
N GLU A 95 1.25 -0.09 -9.36
CA GLU A 95 0.43 1.09 -9.13
C GLU A 95 -0.90 0.68 -8.50
N VAL A 96 -1.33 1.33 -7.41
CA VAL A 96 -2.60 1.02 -6.73
C VAL A 96 -3.35 2.28 -6.31
#